data_AF-A0A1V6FI21-F1
#
_entry.id   AF-A0A1V6FI21-F1
#
_cell.length_a   1.000
_cell.length_b   1.000
_cell.length_c   1.000
_cell.angle_alpha   90.00
_cell.angle_beta   90.00
_cell.angle_gamma   90.00
#
_symmetry.space_group_name_H-M   'P 1'
#
loop_
_entity.id
_entity.type
_entity.pdbx_description
1 polymer ?
#
loop_
_entity_poly.entity_id
_entity_poly.type
_entity_poly.pdbx_seq_one_letter_code
_entity_poly.pdbx_strand_id
1 'polypeptide(L)'
;MGSGKTMLYLICDLSGSMAEGGKRLLVRGIVRAVEQYVRLGYAAADIKLVLWKANAAIADWNQDDEVPAELLQCSGSASVDAITELLDEKPSGRVLLLTDGWWTSENDSALKKWKQALPLDTIHIIKIGGDANPRLEGDDVFSAEDFFSALDGWLTPTNQDTFNFKNNDDKR
;
A
#
# COMPACT_ATOMS: atom_id res chain seq x y z
N MET A 1 -9.44 19.32 -18.04
CA MET A 1 -10.03 19.10 -16.71
C MET A 1 -9.37 17.87 -16.12
N GLY A 2 -8.35 18.03 -15.29
CA GLY A 2 -7.68 16.90 -14.64
C GLY A 2 -8.56 16.42 -13.49
N SER A 3 -9.14 15.23 -13.62
CA SER A 3 -9.64 14.49 -12.46
C SER A 3 -8.47 14.36 -11.46
N GLY A 4 -8.63 14.87 -10.24
CA GLY A 4 -7.60 14.78 -9.21
C GLY A 4 -7.30 13.31 -8.95
N LYS A 5 -6.09 12.86 -9.27
CA LYS A 5 -5.66 11.49 -8.96
C LYS A 5 -5.36 11.38 -7.48
N THR A 6 -5.78 10.28 -6.87
CA THR A 6 -5.45 9.98 -5.48
C THR A 6 -4.02 9.44 -5.42
N MET A 7 -3.21 9.91 -4.47
CA MET A 7 -1.90 9.30 -4.23
C MET A 7 -2.09 7.90 -3.63
N LEU A 8 -1.44 6.88 -4.18
CA LEU A 8 -1.42 5.51 -3.67
C LEU A 8 0.00 5.12 -3.29
N TYR A 9 0.26 4.92 -1.99
CA TYR A 9 1.49 4.33 -1.48
C TYR A 9 1.35 2.81 -1.50
N LEU A 10 2.08 2.17 -2.41
CA LEU A 10 2.12 0.72 -2.55
C LEU A 10 3.32 0.17 -1.78
N ILE A 11 3.09 -0.19 -0.52
CA ILE A 11 4.13 -0.62 0.41
C ILE A 11 4.37 -2.12 0.27
N CYS A 12 5.59 -2.49 -0.12
CA CYS A 12 6.01 -3.86 -0.31
C CYS A 12 6.91 -4.29 0.83
N ASP A 13 6.45 -5.23 1.66
CA ASP A 13 7.29 -5.89 2.66
C ASP A 13 8.36 -6.75 1.96
N LEU A 14 9.62 -6.48 2.30
CA LEU A 14 10.80 -7.16 1.80
C LEU A 14 11.62 -7.77 2.96
N SER A 15 10.97 -8.07 4.09
CA SER A 15 11.56 -8.82 5.19
C SER A 15 11.93 -10.25 4.77
N GLY A 16 12.71 -10.94 5.59
CA GLY A 16 13.22 -12.28 5.30
C GLY A 16 12.12 -13.31 5.04
N SER A 17 10.99 -13.23 5.74
CA SER A 17 9.86 -14.16 5.57
C SER A 17 9.24 -14.08 4.17
N MET A 18 9.36 -12.92 3.51
CA MET A 18 8.88 -12.68 2.14
C MET A 18 9.77 -13.37 1.06
N ALA A 19 10.92 -13.92 1.43
CA ALA A 19 11.76 -14.72 0.54
C ALA A 19 11.18 -16.12 0.28
N GLU A 20 10.33 -16.60 1.17
CA GLU A 20 9.79 -17.96 1.18
C GLU A 20 8.51 -18.09 0.35
N GLY A 21 8.14 -19.32 -0.02
CA GLY A 21 6.83 -19.62 -0.62
C GLY A 21 6.52 -18.89 -1.95
N GLY A 22 7.52 -18.28 -2.59
CA GLY A 22 7.31 -17.44 -3.77
C GLY A 22 6.65 -16.09 -3.49
N LYS A 23 6.51 -15.67 -2.22
CA LYS A 23 5.83 -14.44 -1.79
C LYS A 23 6.33 -13.19 -2.53
N ARG A 24 7.65 -13.02 -2.67
CA ARG A 24 8.24 -11.92 -3.46
C ARG A 24 7.81 -11.87 -4.93
N LEU A 25 7.56 -13.02 -5.56
CA LEU A 25 7.05 -13.08 -6.94
C LEU A 25 5.57 -12.68 -6.98
N LEU A 26 4.80 -13.10 -5.98
CA LEU A 26 3.41 -12.69 -5.81
C LEU A 26 3.30 -11.17 -5.60
N VAL A 27 4.12 -10.58 -4.73
CA VAL A 27 4.22 -9.12 -4.54
C VAL A 27 4.52 -8.43 -5.86
N ARG A 28 5.53 -8.88 -6.62
CA ARG A 28 5.86 -8.30 -7.94
C ARG A 28 4.69 -8.39 -8.92
N GLY A 29 3.95 -9.50 -8.91
CA GLY A 29 2.75 -9.71 -9.71
C GLY A 29 1.63 -8.73 -9.33
N ILE A 30 1.36 -8.57 -8.04
CA ILE A 30 0.36 -7.62 -7.54
C ILE A 30 0.75 -6.18 -7.88
N VAL A 31 2.02 -5.80 -7.71
CA VAL A 31 2.49 -4.45 -8.11
C VAL A 31 2.21 -4.17 -9.58
N ARG A 32 2.53 -5.13 -10.47
CA ARG A 32 2.22 -5.01 -11.89
C ARG A 32 0.71 -4.96 -12.14
N ALA A 33 -0.08 -5.76 -11.44
CA ALA A 33 -1.53 -5.79 -11.60
C ALA A 33 -2.20 -4.48 -11.15
N VAL A 34 -1.77 -3.89 -10.04
CA VAL A 34 -2.23 -2.58 -9.55
C VAL A 34 -1.92 -1.49 -10.56
N GLU A 35 -0.69 -1.47 -11.10
CA GLU A 35 -0.30 -0.54 -12.17
C GLU A 35 -1.22 -0.68 -13.38
N GLN A 36 -1.41 -1.90 -13.89
CA GLN A 36 -2.27 -2.16 -15.04
C GLN A 36 -3.73 -1.77 -14.76
N TYR A 37 -4.23 -2.03 -13.56
CA TYR A 37 -5.59 -1.66 -13.15
C TYR A 37 -5.80 -0.14 -13.24
N VAL A 38 -4.83 0.65 -12.75
CA VAL A 38 -4.85 2.11 -12.85
C VAL A 38 -4.68 2.57 -14.30
N ARG A 39 -3.70 2.03 -15.04
CA ARG A 39 -3.41 2.43 -16.42
C ARG A 39 -4.56 2.15 -17.38
N LEU A 40 -5.30 1.06 -17.17
CA LEU A 40 -6.48 0.70 -17.97
C LEU A 40 -7.74 1.51 -17.58
N GLY A 41 -7.65 2.40 -16.59
CA GLY A 41 -8.71 3.33 -16.22
C GLY A 41 -9.75 2.75 -15.27
N TYR A 42 -9.49 1.60 -14.64
CA TYR A 42 -10.35 1.06 -13.59
C TYR A 42 -10.20 1.81 -12.26
N ALA A 43 -9.12 2.58 -12.11
CA ALA A 43 -8.85 3.46 -10.97
C ALA A 43 -8.14 4.75 -11.44
N ALA A 44 -8.16 5.79 -10.60
CA ALA A 44 -7.45 7.04 -10.87
C ALA A 44 -6.47 7.36 -9.72
N ALA A 45 -5.27 6.80 -9.81
CA ALA A 45 -4.24 6.97 -8.79
C ALA A 45 -2.85 7.33 -9.36
N ASP A 46 -2.08 8.07 -8.58
CA ASP A 46 -0.63 8.22 -8.79
C ASP A 46 0.07 7.27 -7.81
N ILE A 47 0.77 6.27 -8.35
CA ILE A 47 1.37 5.19 -7.55
C ILE A 47 2.78 5.59 -7.11
N LYS A 48 3.06 5.44 -5.82
CA LYS A 48 4.41 5.47 -5.24
C LYS A 48 4.72 4.09 -4.68
N LEU A 49 5.69 3.42 -5.29
CA LEU A 49 6.18 2.13 -4.81
C LEU A 49 7.10 2.36 -3.61
N VAL A 50 6.81 1.71 -2.49
CA VAL A 50 7.60 1.81 -1.26
C VAL A 50 8.23 0.46 -0.95
N LEU A 51 9.56 0.43 -0.84
CA LEU A 51 10.34 -0.74 -0.46
C LEU A 51 10.48 -0.74 1.06
N TRP A 52 10.01 -1.78 1.74
CA TRP A 52 9.92 -1.81 3.19
C TRP A 52 10.69 -2.97 3.83
N LYS A 53 11.64 -2.65 4.69
CA LYS A 53 12.39 -3.57 5.58
C LYS A 53 12.53 -2.87 6.95
N ALA A 54 13.73 -2.91 7.54
CA ALA A 54 14.05 -2.13 8.73
C ALA A 54 13.98 -0.63 8.46
N ASN A 55 14.16 -0.24 7.20
CA ASN A 55 13.95 1.11 6.67
C ASN A 55 12.88 1.07 5.59
N ALA A 56 12.25 2.21 5.30
CA ALA A 56 11.32 2.37 4.18
C ALA A 56 11.86 3.43 3.21
N ALA A 57 11.68 3.21 1.91
CA ALA A 57 12.06 4.17 0.88
C ALA A 57 11.10 4.12 -0.31
N ILE A 58 10.80 5.29 -0.89
CA ILE A 58 10.11 5.37 -2.17
C ILE A 58 11.10 4.96 -3.27
N ALA A 59 10.74 3.95 -4.06
CA ALA A 59 11.54 3.54 -5.21
C ALA A 59 11.45 4.59 -6.32
N ASP A 60 12.58 4.83 -6.99
CA ASP A 60 12.59 5.55 -8.26
C ASP A 60 12.09 4.60 -9.36
N TRP A 61 10.77 4.52 -9.50
CA TRP A 61 10.10 3.62 -10.43
C TRP A 61 8.99 4.36 -11.18
N ASN A 62 9.01 4.24 -12.51
CA ASN A 62 7.93 4.68 -13.36
C ASN A 62 6.98 3.52 -13.68
N GLN A 63 5.68 3.78 -13.76
CA GLN A 63 4.66 2.79 -14.08
C GLN A 63 4.89 2.10 -15.43
N ASP A 64 5.51 2.80 -16.38
CA ASP A 64 5.85 2.27 -17.70
C ASP A 64 7.11 1.38 -17.71
N ASP A 65 7.88 1.39 -16.62
CA ASP A 65 9.10 0.59 -16.49
C ASP A 65 8.82 -0.84 -15.98
N GLU A 66 9.83 -1.71 -16.10
CA GLU A 66 9.83 -2.99 -15.42
C GLU A 66 9.80 -2.81 -13.90
N VAL A 67 9.05 -3.69 -13.21
CA VAL A 67 8.97 -3.63 -11.75
C VAL A 67 10.37 -3.88 -11.15
N PRO A 68 10.84 -3.05 -10.20
CA PRO A 68 12.24 -3.04 -9.76
C PRO A 68 12.71 -4.40 -9.22
N ALA A 69 13.97 -4.73 -9.49
CA ALA A 69 14.57 -6.00 -9.09
C ALA A 69 14.76 -6.09 -7.55
N GLU A 70 14.76 -4.96 -6.88
CA GLU A 70 14.84 -4.80 -5.42
C GLU A 70 13.69 -5.51 -4.70
N LEU A 71 12.52 -5.66 -5.34
CA LEU A 71 11.41 -6.45 -4.80
C LEU A 71 11.76 -7.94 -4.62
N LEU A 72 12.83 -8.42 -5.26
CA LEU A 72 13.29 -9.79 -5.09
C LEU A 72 14.31 -9.95 -3.94
N GLN A 73 14.80 -8.84 -3.39
CA GLN A 73 15.88 -8.80 -2.40
C GLN A 73 15.33 -8.80 -0.96
N CYS A 74 14.61 -9.86 -0.62
CA CYS A 74 13.99 -10.04 0.70
C CYS A 74 15.01 -10.45 1.76
N SER A 75 15.08 -9.73 2.88
CA SER A 75 16.00 -10.00 3.99
C SER A 75 15.66 -9.17 5.24
N GLY A 76 16.12 -9.63 6.41
CA GLY A 76 15.96 -8.89 7.66
C GLY A 76 14.52 -8.87 8.17
N SER A 77 14.16 -7.81 8.89
CA SER A 77 12.82 -7.58 9.45
C SER A 77 12.17 -6.33 8.87
N ALA A 78 10.86 -6.25 8.95
CA ALA A 78 10.09 -5.04 8.65
C ALA A 78 9.93 -4.18 9.92
N SER A 79 9.97 -2.84 9.80
CA SER A 79 9.79 -1.89 10.91
C SER A 79 8.62 -0.94 10.64
N VAL A 80 7.58 -0.97 11.47
CA VAL A 80 6.41 -0.09 11.27
C VAL A 80 6.80 1.37 11.44
N ASP A 81 7.71 1.67 12.38
CA ASP A 81 8.22 3.02 12.61
C ASP A 81 8.78 3.63 11.31
N ALA A 82 9.50 2.82 10.53
CA ALA A 82 10.07 3.27 9.26
C ALA A 82 9.00 3.68 8.22
N ILE A 83 7.84 3.02 8.19
CA ILE A 83 6.72 3.47 7.33
C ILE A 83 6.16 4.78 7.85
N THR A 84 5.93 4.87 9.16
CA THR A 84 5.32 6.07 9.76
C THR A 84 6.22 7.30 9.68
N GLU A 85 7.54 7.11 9.69
CA GLU A 85 8.52 8.18 9.45
C GLU A 85 8.54 8.61 7.97
N LEU A 86 8.39 7.67 7.03
CA LEU A 86 8.39 7.97 5.60
C LEU A 86 7.11 8.67 5.13
N LEU A 87 5.96 8.23 5.63
CA LEU A 87 4.63 8.67 5.17
C LEU A 87 4.00 9.74 6.05
N ASP A 88 4.73 10.20 7.07
CA ASP A 88 4.21 10.91 8.24
C ASP A 88 3.14 10.09 8.99
N GLU A 89 2.68 10.59 10.14
CA GLU A 89 1.58 9.96 10.88
C GLU A 89 0.27 9.89 10.07
N LYS A 90 0.12 10.76 9.05
CA LYS A 90 -1.08 10.89 8.20
C LYS A 90 -0.69 11.11 6.74
N PRO A 91 -0.52 10.05 5.93
CA PRO A 91 -0.29 10.21 4.49
C PRO A 91 -1.45 10.95 3.85
N SER A 92 -1.14 11.82 2.89
CA SER A 92 -2.13 12.56 2.09
C SER A 92 -2.85 11.69 1.05
N GLY A 93 -2.72 10.36 1.14
CA GLY A 93 -3.15 9.40 0.14
C GLY A 93 -3.50 8.06 0.76
N ARG A 94 -3.84 7.10 -0.09
CA ARG A 94 -4.20 5.73 0.30
C ARG A 94 -2.96 4.86 0.42
N VAL A 95 -3.04 3.84 1.26
CA VAL A 95 -1.94 2.90 1.54
C VAL A 95 -2.39 1.49 1.20
N LEU A 96 -1.72 0.83 0.26
CA LEU A 96 -1.87 -0.60 0.03
C LEU A 96 -0.62 -1.31 0.54
N LEU A 97 -0.77 -2.06 1.62
CA LEU A 97 0.32 -2.78 2.28
C LEU A 97 0.34 -4.26 1.85
N LEU A 98 1.44 -4.71 1.25
CA LEU A 98 1.65 -6.10 0.83
C LEU A 98 2.61 -6.78 1.80
N THR A 99 2.12 -7.70 2.64
CA THR A 99 2.91 -8.35 3.71
C THR A 99 2.37 -9.72 4.05
N ASP A 100 3.21 -10.60 4.59
CA ASP A 100 2.77 -11.85 5.20
C ASP A 100 2.39 -11.71 6.68
N GLY A 101 2.59 -10.52 7.28
CA GLY A 101 2.12 -10.19 8.62
C GLY A 101 2.94 -10.78 9.76
N TRP A 102 4.09 -11.37 9.50
CA TRP A 102 4.95 -11.94 10.53
C TRP A 102 5.88 -10.89 11.14
N TRP A 103 5.41 -10.23 12.19
CA TRP A 103 6.15 -9.19 12.90
C TRP A 103 6.28 -9.45 14.41
N THR A 104 7.15 -8.68 15.06
CA THR A 104 7.26 -8.65 16.53
C THR A 104 5.98 -8.09 17.15
N SER A 105 5.75 -8.37 18.43
CA SER A 105 4.60 -7.79 19.17
C SER A 105 4.63 -6.26 19.26
N GLU A 106 5.83 -5.68 19.20
CA GLU A 106 6.05 -4.23 19.18
C GLU A 106 5.51 -3.63 17.87
N ASN A 107 5.90 -4.20 16.74
CA ASN A 107 5.41 -3.81 15.42
C ASN A 107 3.90 -4.04 15.28
N ASP A 108 3.35 -5.14 15.82
CA ASP A 108 1.90 -5.38 15.83
C ASP A 108 1.15 -4.24 16.53
N SER A 109 1.67 -3.81 17.69
CA SER A 109 1.11 -2.72 18.48
C SER A 109 1.26 -1.37 17.79
N ALA A 110 2.41 -1.12 17.14
CA ALA A 110 2.66 0.10 16.38
C ALA A 110 1.73 0.20 15.16
N LEU A 111 1.55 -0.89 14.40
CA LEU A 111 0.68 -0.92 13.23
C LEU A 111 -0.77 -0.65 13.62
N LYS A 112 -1.25 -1.28 14.70
CA LYS A 112 -2.60 -1.03 15.24
C LYS A 112 -2.80 0.44 15.62
N LYS A 113 -1.83 1.05 16.30
CA LYS A 113 -1.88 2.47 16.66
C LYS A 113 -1.89 3.38 15.43
N TRP A 114 -1.03 3.10 14.45
CA TRP A 114 -0.99 3.87 13.21
C TRP A 114 -2.32 3.77 12.46
N LYS A 115 -2.85 2.55 12.24
CA LYS A 115 -4.17 2.33 11.63
C LYS A 115 -5.29 3.11 12.32
N GLN A 116 -5.30 3.14 13.66
CA GLN A 116 -6.31 3.88 14.44
C GLN A 116 -6.19 5.41 14.31
N ALA A 117 -5.01 5.93 13.96
CA ALA A 117 -4.78 7.35 13.76
C ALA A 117 -5.13 7.82 12.33
N LEU A 118 -5.22 6.89 11.38
CA LEU A 118 -5.60 7.18 10.00
C LEU A 118 -7.11 7.44 9.86
N PRO A 119 -7.53 8.28 8.90
CA PRO A 119 -8.93 8.33 8.49
C PRO A 119 -9.44 6.94 8.09
N LEU A 120 -10.75 6.72 8.25
CA LEU A 120 -11.39 5.48 7.82
C LEU A 120 -11.08 5.19 6.35
N ASP A 121 -10.86 3.92 6.02
CA ASP A 121 -10.64 3.45 4.64
C ASP A 121 -9.35 4.00 3.97
N THR A 122 -8.38 4.49 4.76
CA THR A 122 -7.08 4.99 4.23
C THR A 122 -6.14 3.86 3.84
N ILE A 123 -6.18 2.72 4.54
CA ILE A 123 -5.25 1.61 4.38
C ILE A 123 -6.01 0.34 4.07
N HIS A 124 -5.55 -0.41 3.08
CA HIS A 124 -5.87 -1.82 2.87
C HIS A 124 -4.60 -2.65 2.96
N ILE A 125 -4.71 -3.87 3.47
CA ILE A 125 -3.60 -4.81 3.65
C ILE A 125 -3.90 -6.06 2.82
N ILE A 126 -3.00 -6.44 1.93
CA ILE A 126 -3.07 -7.69 1.18
C ILE A 126 -2.13 -8.71 1.83
N LYS A 127 -2.71 -9.82 2.30
CA LYS A 127 -1.97 -10.95 2.87
C LYS A 127 -1.25 -11.71 1.78
N ILE A 128 0.07 -11.84 1.90
CA ILE A 128 0.93 -12.51 0.92
C ILE A 128 1.37 -13.88 1.46
N GLY A 129 1.07 -14.92 0.70
CA GLY A 129 1.47 -16.30 1.00
C GLY A 129 0.41 -17.09 1.77
N GLY A 130 0.37 -18.41 1.53
CA GLY A 130 -0.57 -19.31 2.22
C GLY A 130 -0.25 -19.55 3.69
N ASP A 131 0.97 -19.20 4.11
CA ASP A 131 1.49 -19.22 5.47
C ASP A 131 1.49 -17.84 6.14
N ALA A 132 0.82 -16.84 5.53
CA ALA A 132 0.67 -15.52 6.13
C ALA A 132 0.05 -15.61 7.54
N ASN A 133 0.46 -14.72 8.43
CA ASN A 133 0.05 -14.69 9.82
C ASN A 133 -1.48 -14.77 9.93
N PRO A 134 -2.04 -15.84 10.54
CA PRO A 134 -3.48 -16.00 10.64
C PRO A 134 -4.11 -14.91 11.51
N ARG A 135 -3.34 -14.25 12.40
CA ARG A 135 -3.82 -13.17 13.26
C ARG A 135 -3.89 -11.80 12.57
N LEU A 136 -3.35 -11.69 11.35
CA LEU A 136 -3.53 -10.51 10.52
C LEU A 136 -4.94 -10.59 9.91
N GLU A 137 -5.88 -9.91 10.56
CA GLU A 137 -7.32 -9.90 10.26
C GLU A 137 -7.89 -8.49 10.46
N GLY A 138 -9.05 -8.22 9.85
CA GLY A 138 -9.76 -6.95 9.92
C GLY A 138 -10.51 -6.67 8.63
N ASP A 139 -11.43 -5.70 8.64
CA ASP A 139 -12.23 -5.33 7.46
C ASP A 139 -11.37 -4.72 6.34
N ASP A 140 -10.19 -4.22 6.69
CA ASP A 140 -9.19 -3.67 5.76
C ASP A 140 -8.14 -4.70 5.33
N VAL A 141 -8.32 -5.99 5.66
CA VAL A 141 -7.37 -7.06 5.37
C VAL A 141 -7.97 -8.05 4.36
N PHE A 142 -7.28 -8.23 3.24
CA PHE A 142 -7.72 -9.05 2.12
C PHE A 142 -6.70 -10.15 1.80
N SER A 143 -7.16 -11.22 1.16
CA SER A 143 -6.27 -12.22 0.58
C SER A 143 -5.63 -11.67 -0.71
N ALA A 144 -4.49 -12.24 -1.12
CA ALA A 144 -3.92 -11.94 -2.43
C ALA A 144 -4.84 -12.30 -3.61
N GLU A 145 -5.74 -13.27 -3.42
CA GLU A 145 -6.71 -13.72 -4.43
C GLU A 145 -7.85 -12.69 -4.60
N ASP A 146 -8.17 -11.97 -3.52
CA ASP A 146 -9.22 -10.96 -3.46
C ASP A 146 -8.70 -9.54 -3.69
N PHE A 147 -7.47 -9.36 -4.18
CA PHE A 147 -6.85 -8.04 -4.25
C PHE A 147 -7.65 -7.04 -5.11
N PHE A 148 -8.32 -7.49 -6.19
CA PHE A 148 -9.18 -6.60 -6.98
C PHE A 148 -10.40 -6.13 -6.19
N SER A 149 -10.95 -6.98 -5.31
CA SER A 149 -12.03 -6.60 -4.41
C SER A 149 -11.59 -5.53 -3.42
N ALA A 150 -10.31 -5.54 -3.00
CA ALA A 150 -9.73 -4.47 -2.19
C ALA A 150 -9.66 -3.14 -2.96
N LEU A 151 -9.38 -3.17 -4.27
CA LEU A 151 -9.24 -1.95 -5.07
C LEU A 151 -10.57 -1.36 -5.57
N ASP A 152 -11.62 -2.17 -5.66
CA ASP A 152 -12.88 -1.81 -6.30
C ASP A 152 -13.58 -0.64 -5.60
N GLY A 153 -13.87 0.42 -6.35
CA GLY A 153 -14.43 1.67 -5.83
C GLY A 153 -13.51 2.45 -4.88
N TRP A 154 -12.49 1.81 -4.30
CA TRP A 154 -11.54 2.41 -3.39
C TRP A 154 -10.76 3.51 -4.10
N LEU A 155 -9.97 3.19 -5.13
CA LEU A 155 -9.11 4.18 -5.80
C LEU A 155 -9.84 5.14 -6.76
N THR A 156 -11.16 5.26 -6.65
CA THR A 156 -11.95 6.23 -7.43
C THR A 156 -12.09 7.55 -6.66
N PRO A 157 -12.06 8.72 -7.33
CA PRO A 157 -12.30 10.00 -6.66
C PRO A 157 -13.70 9.98 -6.06
N THR A 158 -13.81 10.16 -4.75
CA THR A 158 -15.12 10.25 -4.11
C THR A 158 -15.67 11.68 -4.27
N ASN A 159 -17.00 11.84 -4.27
CA ASN A 159 -17.60 13.18 -4.31
C ASN A 159 -17.13 14.08 -3.14
N GLN A 160 -16.66 13.53 -2.01
CA GLN A 160 -16.10 14.32 -0.91
C GLN A 160 -14.78 15.02 -1.28
N ASP A 161 -13.94 14.39 -2.11
CA ASP A 161 -12.69 14.98 -2.60
C ASP A 161 -12.95 16.19 -3.51
N THR A 162 -14.07 16.17 -4.25
CA THR A 162 -14.47 17.28 -5.12
C THR A 162 -15.06 18.49 -4.37
N PHE A 163 -15.58 18.31 -3.16
CA PHE A 163 -16.13 19.40 -2.34
C PHE A 163 -15.03 20.25 -1.68
N ASN A 164 -13.90 19.65 -1.32
CA ASN A 164 -12.76 20.38 -0.74
C ASN A 164 -12.04 21.27 -1.76
N PHE A 165 -12.08 20.94 -3.05
CA PHE A 165 -11.50 21.78 -4.10
C PHE A 165 -12.34 23.02 -4.39
N LYS A 166 -13.68 22.93 -4.35
CA LYS A 166 -14.55 24.07 -4.65
C LYS A 166 -14.51 25.19 -3.60
N ASN A 167 -14.16 24.89 -2.35
CA ASN A 167 -14.16 25.88 -1.28
C ASN A 167 -12.89 26.75 -1.22
N ASN A 168 -11.86 26.47 -2.01
CA ASN A 168 -10.62 27.25 -2.05
C ASN A 168 -10.54 28.26 -3.22
N ASP A 169 -11.44 28.17 -4.20
CA ASP A 169 -11.46 29.10 -5.35
C ASP A 169 -12.39 30.31 -5.14
N ASP A 170 -13.23 30.32 -4.08
CA ASP A 170 -14.13 31.44 -3.73
C ASP A 170 -13.50 32.47 -2.76
N LYS A 171 -12.18 32.47 -2.60
CA LYS A 171 -11.44 33.47 -1.82
C LYS A 171 -10.26 34.08 -2.58
N ARG A 172 -10.52 34.72 -3.73
CA ARG A 172 -9.66 35.77 -4.28
C ARG A 172 -10.47 36.85 -4.99
#